data_AF-A0A6B2NYS8-F1
#
_entry.id   AF-A0A6B2NYS8-F1
#
_cell.length_a   1.000
_cell.length_b   1.000
_cell.length_c   1.000
_cell.angle_alpha   90.00
_cell.angle_beta   90.00
_cell.angle_gamma   90.00
#
_symmetry.space_group_name_H-M   'P 1'
#
loop_
_entity.id
_entity.type
_entity.pdbx_description
1 polymer ?
#
loop_
_entity_poly.entity_id
_entity_poly.type
_entity_poly.pdbx_seq_one_letter_code
_entity_poly.pdbx_strand_id
1 'polypeptide(L)' 'MAVLRERRAELKQRILQELKRPAPCAQTLRMLKRRKLTLKDELARHEGLLRTLDALSHRDGIRPDGQLGRA' A
#
# COMPACT_ATOMS: atom_id res chain seq x y z
N MET A 1 3.17 -5.53 -3.62
CA MET A 1 2.89 -4.19 -3.03
C MET A 1 3.31 -3.00 -3.90
N ALA A 2 4.36 -3.11 -4.73
CA ALA A 2 4.86 -2.00 -5.54
C ALA A 2 3.79 -1.33 -6.42
N VAL A 3 3.01 -2.14 -7.15
CA VAL A 3 1.91 -1.66 -8.03
C VAL A 3 0.83 -0.87 -7.28
N LEU A 4 0.42 -1.32 -6.08
CA LEU A 4 -0.58 -0.61 -5.26
C LEU A 4 -0.04 0.73 -4.75
N ARG A 5 1.26 0.78 -4.43
CA ARG A 5 1.94 2.01 -3.98
C ARG A 5 2.07 3.02 -5.12
N GLU A 6 2.41 2.55 -6.32
CA GLU A 6 2.46 3.34 -7.54
C GLU A 6 1.09 3.94 -7.88
N ARG A 7 0.03 3.12 -7.93
CA ARG A 7 -1.35 3.58 -8.15
C ARG A 7 -1.79 4.61 -7.10
N ARG A 8 -1.38 4.47 -5.84
CA ARG A 8 -1.65 5.45 -4.79
C ARG A 8 -0.91 6.77 -5.05
N ALA A 9 0.33 6.72 -5.53
CA ALA A 9 1.09 7.91 -5.89
C ALA A 9 0.45 8.63 -7.09
N GLU A 10 0.04 7.89 -8.11
CA GLU A 10 -0.69 8.40 -9.26
C GLU A 10 -2.00 9.10 -8.86
N LEU A 11 -2.81 8.49 -7.97
CA LEU A 11 -4.02 9.13 -7.47
C LEU A 11 -3.74 10.40 -6.67
N LYS A 12 -2.64 10.46 -5.91
CA LYS A 12 -2.22 11.71 -5.24
C LYS A 12 -1.91 12.79 -6.28
N GLN A 13 -1.18 12.45 -7.34
CA GLN A 13 -0.86 13.40 -8.42
C GLN A 13 -2.13 13.90 -9.12
N ARG A 14 -3.07 13.01 -9.45
CA ARG A 14 -4.36 13.40 -10.05
C ARG A 14 -5.20 14.30 -9.17
N ILE A 15 -5.21 14.07 -7.85
CA ILE A 15 -5.87 14.96 -6.89
C ILE A 15 -5.21 16.34 -6.90
N LEU A 16 -3.88 16.40 -6.88
CA LEU A 16 -3.14 17.66 -6.91
C LEU A 16 -3.39 18.42 -8.22
N GLN A 17 -3.43 17.72 -9.36
CA GLN A 17 -3.75 18.32 -10.66
C GLN A 17 -5.16 18.91 -10.66
N GLU A 18 -6.17 18.17 -10.19
CA GLU A 18 -7.55 18.65 -10.15
C GLU A 18 -7.71 19.86 -9.21
N LEU A 19 -7.00 19.88 -8.08
CA LEU A 19 -7.00 21.03 -7.15
C LEU A 19 -6.32 22.28 -7.72
N LYS A 20 -5.41 22.14 -8.69
CA LYS A 20 -4.74 23.26 -9.36
C LYS A 20 -5.61 23.89 -10.45
N ARG A 21 -6.73 23.27 -10.82
CA ARG A 21 -7.62 23.82 -11.87
C ARG A 21 -8.31 25.08 -11.36
N PRO A 22 -8.50 26.09 -12.23
CA PRO A 22 -9.17 27.34 -11.84
C PRO A 22 -10.62 27.14 -11.37
N ALA A 23 -11.29 26.07 -11.82
CA ALA A 23 -12.57 25.61 -11.32
C ALA A 23 -12.50 24.09 -11.06
N PRO A 24 -12.17 23.65 -9.83
CA PRO A 24 -12.04 22.23 -9.51
C PRO A 24 -13.40 21.53 -9.48
N CYS A 25 -13.50 20.37 -10.13
CA CYS A 25 -14.71 19.56 -10.10
C CYS A 25 -14.82 18.78 -8.79
N ALA A 26 -15.79 19.17 -7.94
CA ALA A 26 -16.02 18.52 -6.66
C ALA A 26 -16.42 17.03 -6.80
N GLN A 27 -17.07 16.63 -7.89
CA GLN A 27 -17.38 15.22 -8.15
C GLN A 27 -16.12 14.42 -8.44
N THR A 28 -15.24 14.93 -9.32
CA THR A 28 -13.96 14.33 -9.65
C THR A 28 -13.08 14.18 -8.41
N LEU A 29 -12.98 15.23 -7.58
CA LEU A 29 -12.23 15.17 -6.33
C LEU A 29 -12.77 14.12 -5.36
N ARG A 30 -14.10 14.03 -5.21
CA ARG A 30 -14.75 13.02 -4.36
C ARG A 30 -14.44 11.60 -4.86
N MET A 31 -14.55 11.36 -6.17
CA MET A 31 -14.21 10.07 -6.78
C MET A 31 -12.74 9.71 -6.55
N LEU A 32 -11.81 10.63 -6.82
CA LEU A 32 -10.38 10.41 -6.64
C LEU A 32 -10.02 10.13 -5.17
N LYS A 33 -10.61 10.88 -4.23
CA LYS A 33 -10.41 10.67 -2.78
C LYS A 33 -10.94 9.31 -2.33
N ARG A 34 -12.12 8.88 -2.78
CA ARG A 34 -12.66 7.54 -2.49
C ARG A 34 -11.73 6.44 -2.99
N ARG A 35 -11.27 6.55 -4.25
CA ARG A 35 -10.36 5.56 -4.84
C ARG A 35 -9.01 5.49 -4.10
N LYS A 36 -8.51 6.63 -3.62
CA LYS A 36 -7.31 6.69 -2.77
C LYS A 36 -7.53 6.01 -1.42
N LEU A 37 -8.71 6.16 -0.82
CA LEU A 37 -9.06 5.50 0.45
C LEU A 37 -9.11 3.98 0.27
N THR A 38 -9.81 3.49 -0.77
CA THR A 38 -9.88 2.05 -1.08
C THR A 38 -8.49 1.42 -1.24
N LEU A 39 -7.57 2.06 -1.98
CA LEU A 39 -6.20 1.57 -2.12
C LEU A 39 -5.41 1.60 -0.80
N LYS A 40 -5.66 2.58 0.08
CA LYS A 40 -5.05 2.62 1.41
C LYS A 40 -5.50 1.41 2.23
N ASP A 41 -6.79 1.09 2.18
CA ASP A 41 -7.36 -0.03 2.94
C ASP A 41 -6.87 -1.38 2.40
N GLU A 42 -6.74 -1.53 1.07
CA GLU A 42 -6.11 -2.69 0.44
C GLU A 42 -4.66 -2.88 0.90
N LEU A 43 -3.85 -1.81 0.87
CA LEU A 43 -2.48 -1.86 1.36
C LEU A 43 -2.42 -2.26 2.84
N ALA A 44 -3.28 -1.69 3.68
CA ALA A 44 -3.32 -2.01 5.10
C ALA A 44 -3.68 -3.49 5.36
N ARG A 45 -4.68 -4.02 4.63
CA ARG A 45 -5.04 -5.45 4.71
C ARG A 45 -3.88 -6.34 4.34
N HIS A 46 -3.24 -6.05 3.21
CA HIS A 46 -2.12 -6.81 2.70
C HIS A 46 -0.88 -6.74 3.61
N GLU A 47 -0.56 -5.56 4.15
CA GLU A 47 0.52 -5.39 5.14
C GLU A 47 0.21 -6.15 6.44
N GLY A 48 -1.07 -6.19 6.85
CA GLY A 48 -1.52 -7.03 7.95
C GLY A 48 -1.27 -8.51 7.70
N LEU A 49 -1.68 -9.01 6.52
CA LEU A 49 -1.47 -10.41 6.14
C LEU A 49 0.01 -10.79 6.09
N LEU A 50 0.86 -9.92 5.52
CA LEU A 50 2.30 -10.16 5.49
C LEU A 50 2.90 -10.25 6.91
N ARG A 51 2.48 -9.36 7.82
CA ARG A 51 2.91 -9.42 9.22
C ARG A 51 2.45 -10.70 9.92
N THR A 52 1.21 -11.15 9.67
CA THR A 52 0.73 -12.41 10.25
C THR A 52 1.46 -13.62 9.70
N LEU A 53 1.77 -13.64 8.40
CA LEU A 53 2.53 -14.71 7.78
C LEU A 53 3.97 -14.75 8.31
N ASP A 54 4.61 -13.59 8.45
CA ASP A 54 5.95 -13.48 9.01
C ASP A 54 6.01 -13.99 10.46
N ALA A 55 5.02 -13.63 11.28
CA ALA A 55 4.92 -14.12 12.65
C ALA A 55 4.70 -15.64 12.75
N LEU A 56 3.93 -16.23 11.82
CA LEU A 56 3.75 -17.68 11.77
C LEU A 56 5.04 -18.38 11.34
N SER A 57 5.71 -17.90 10.28
CA SER A 57 7.01 -18.43 9.84
C SER A 57 8.07 -18.44 10.95
N HIS A 58 8.10 -17.40 11.79
CA HIS A 58 9.00 -17.33 12.95
C HIS A 58 8.59 -18.27 14.09
N ARG A 59 7.29 -18.53 14.30
CA ARG A 59 6.79 -19.45 15.34
C ARG A 59 7.00 -20.92 14.98
N ASP A 60 6.89 -21.27 13.69
CA ASP A 60 7.02 -22.64 13.22
C ASP A 60 8.48 -23.10 13.07
N GLY A 61 9.46 -22.27 13.45
CA GLY A 61 10.88 -22.66 13.47
C GLY A 61 11.44 -23.03 12.10
N ILE A 62 10.78 -22.62 11.01
CA ILE A 62 11.32 -22.77 9.66
C ILE A 62 12.44 -21.73 9.52
N ARG A 63 13.63 -22.10 9.97
CA ARG A 63 14.87 -21.36 9.69
C ARG A 63 14.97 -21.22 8.16
N PRO A 64 15.01 -20.00 7.61
CA PRO A 64 15.46 -19.83 6.24
C PRO A 64 16.95 -20.15 6.27
N ASP A 65 17.31 -21.38 5.89
CA ASP A 65 18.69 -21.84 5.80
C ASP A 65 19.52 -20.83 5.00
N GLY A 66 20.56 -20.31 5.64
CA GLY A 66 21.43 -19.31 5.03
C GLY A 66 22.55 -18.73 5.89
N GLN A 67 22.65 -19.04 7.18
CA GLN A 67 23.81 -18.62 7.99
C GLN A 67 24.43 -19.79 8.76
N LEU A 68 25.56 -20.25 8.20
CA LEU A 68 26.60 -21.01 8.88
C LEU A 68 27.17 -20.13 10.01
N GLY A 69 26.82 -20.46 11.25
CA GLY A 69 27.58 -20.00 12.41
C GLY A 69 28.95 -20.69 12.37
N ARG A 70 30.02 -19.92 12.13
CA ARG A 70 31.38 -20.39 12.39
C ARG A 70 31.57 -20.50 13.91
N ALA A 71 32.00 -21.68 14.33
CA ALA A 71 32.55 -21.95 15.65
C ALA A 71 33.89 -21.22 15.86
#